data_AF-A0AA43QG24-F1
#
_entry.id   AF-A0AA43QG24-F1
#
_cell.length_a   1.000
_cell.length_b   1.000
_cell.length_c   1.000
_cell.angle_alpha   90.00
_cell.angle_beta   90.00
_cell.angle_gamma   90.00
#
_symmetry.space_group_name_H-M   'P 1'
#
loop_
_entity.id
_entity.type
_entity.pdbx_description
1 polymer ?
#
loop_
_entity_poly.entity_id
_entity_poly.type
_entity_poly.pdbx_seq_one_letter_code
_entity_poly.pdbx_strand_id
1 'polypeptide(L)'
;MREEAEKYNAGITSRDDYDYADTMQRSRLSNMAFYVQSCGEIVLLAAIVGVLYGVDVRASQAANDYGLSVLIAFVTGVWLALSIPWFFIEKRRPGQSLPPGKNIVMVGFWQLWNAISQIWRLKQSLIYLIGYFLLGDSLNTTVTVIATLQNEIVEYDVLTLTYVLLVGIAAQAIGIWIMISEVTPRGKEFLFFSLFSIIGKTSSFIGPLVSSAIIDRSDNNSSPFYFLFALTLASGALLVTCLDLEKSRLEQEAFLEREQRMRERLKDKMAE
;
A
#
# COMPACT_ATOMS: atom_id res chain seq x y z
N MET A 1 -22.00 -6.04 -11.21
CA MET A 1 -21.89 -4.58 -11.43
C MET A 1 -22.73 -4.08 -12.60
N ARG A 2 -22.71 -4.69 -13.79
CA ARG A 2 -23.63 -4.29 -14.87
C ARG A 2 -25.10 -4.40 -14.47
N GLU A 3 -25.49 -5.54 -13.89
CA GLU A 3 -26.86 -5.75 -13.39
C GLU A 3 -27.24 -4.78 -12.25
N GLU A 4 -26.34 -4.53 -11.30
CA GLU A 4 -26.58 -3.54 -10.22
C GLU A 4 -26.70 -2.10 -10.76
N ALA A 5 -25.92 -1.75 -11.80
CA ALA A 5 -26.04 -0.47 -12.49
C ALA A 5 -27.35 -0.35 -13.26
N GLU A 6 -27.82 -1.44 -13.88
CA GLU A 6 -29.13 -1.51 -14.55
C GLU A 6 -30.27 -1.36 -13.54
N LYS A 7 -30.19 -1.98 -12.36
CA LYS A 7 -31.18 -1.82 -11.28
C LYS A 7 -31.22 -0.40 -10.70
N TYR A 8 -30.06 0.24 -10.53
CA TYR A 8 -29.99 1.66 -10.15
C TYR A 8 -30.62 2.56 -11.23
N ASN A 9 -30.27 2.34 -12.51
CA ASN A 9 -30.84 3.11 -13.62
C ASN A 9 -32.35 2.88 -13.79
N ALA A 10 -32.85 1.70 -13.42
CA ALA A 10 -34.28 1.38 -13.37
C ALA A 10 -35.00 1.95 -12.13
N GLY A 11 -34.29 2.61 -11.21
CA GLY A 11 -34.84 3.19 -9.98
C GLY A 11 -35.24 2.16 -8.93
N ILE A 12 -34.82 0.90 -9.08
CA ILE A 12 -35.18 -0.22 -8.19
C ILE A 12 -34.32 -0.22 -6.91
N THR A 13 -33.14 0.39 -6.98
CA THR A 13 -32.12 0.32 -5.92
C THR A 13 -31.66 1.73 -5.56
N SER A 14 -31.51 2.02 -4.27
CA SER A 14 -31.07 3.34 -3.82
C SER A 14 -29.60 3.60 -4.20
N ARG A 15 -29.19 4.88 -4.20
CA ARG A 15 -27.81 5.25 -4.50
C ARG A 15 -26.82 4.71 -3.48
N ASP A 16 -27.21 4.67 -2.21
CA ASP A 16 -26.36 4.16 -1.13
C ASP A 16 -26.16 2.64 -1.27
N ASP A 17 -27.19 1.90 -1.70
CA ASP A 17 -27.11 0.46 -1.95
C ASP A 17 -26.20 0.14 -3.15
N TYR A 18 -26.27 0.94 -4.22
CA TYR A 18 -25.38 0.83 -5.38
C TYR A 18 -23.93 1.13 -5.01
N ASP A 19 -23.68 2.21 -4.25
CA ASP A 19 -22.34 2.59 -3.80
C ASP A 19 -21.73 1.53 -2.84
N TYR A 20 -22.56 0.91 -1.99
CA TYR A 20 -22.15 -0.23 -1.16
C TYR A 20 -21.79 -1.45 -2.00
N ALA A 21 -22.62 -1.80 -2.99
CA ALA A 21 -22.36 -2.92 -3.90
C ALA A 21 -21.09 -2.71 -4.75
N ASP A 22 -20.86 -1.49 -5.25
CA ASP A 22 -19.63 -1.12 -5.97
C ASP A 22 -18.40 -1.23 -5.07
N THR A 23 -18.49 -0.72 -3.84
CA THR A 23 -17.39 -0.82 -2.86
C THR A 23 -17.07 -2.28 -2.53
N MET A 24 -18.09 -3.14 -2.40
CA MET A 24 -17.91 -4.58 -2.18
C MET A 24 -17.17 -5.27 -3.32
N GLN A 25 -17.56 -4.96 -4.56
CA GLN A 25 -16.97 -5.56 -5.75
C GLN A 25 -15.53 -5.08 -5.97
N ARG A 26 -15.24 -3.81 -5.67
CA ARG A 26 -13.87 -3.28 -5.66
C ARG A 26 -13.00 -3.99 -4.63
N SER A 27 -13.50 -4.20 -3.41
CA SER A 27 -12.78 -4.95 -2.37
C SER A 27 -12.48 -6.39 -2.82
N ARG A 28 -13.49 -7.09 -3.33
CA ARG A 28 -13.33 -8.47 -3.84
C ARG A 28 -12.30 -8.55 -4.97
N LEU A 29 -12.37 -7.63 -5.93
CA LEU A 29 -11.43 -7.58 -7.05
C LEU A 29 -10.00 -7.31 -6.57
N SER A 30 -9.82 -6.38 -5.63
CA SER A 30 -8.53 -6.09 -5.02
C SER A 30 -7.96 -7.31 -4.31
N ASN A 31 -8.73 -7.97 -3.45
CA ASN A 31 -8.29 -9.15 -2.71
C ASN A 31 -7.93 -10.31 -3.66
N MET A 32 -8.71 -10.51 -4.72
CA MET A 32 -8.39 -11.50 -5.76
C MET A 32 -7.10 -11.14 -6.50
N ALA A 33 -6.89 -9.86 -6.84
CA ALA A 33 -5.67 -9.40 -7.47
C ALA A 33 -4.44 -9.64 -6.59
N PHE A 34 -4.52 -9.36 -5.28
CA PHE A 34 -3.44 -9.65 -4.33
C PHE A 34 -3.13 -11.14 -4.24
N TYR A 35 -4.15 -11.99 -4.16
CA TYR A 35 -3.94 -13.43 -4.12
C TYR A 35 -3.25 -13.95 -5.40
N VAL A 36 -3.75 -13.54 -6.57
CA VAL A 36 -3.15 -13.90 -7.87
C VAL A 36 -1.71 -13.38 -7.98
N GLN A 37 -1.45 -12.16 -7.50
CA GLN A 37 -0.11 -11.59 -7.44
C GLN A 37 0.81 -12.46 -6.58
N SER A 38 0.43 -12.80 -5.34
CA SER A 38 1.26 -13.61 -4.44
C SER A 38 1.57 -14.99 -5.04
N CYS A 39 0.58 -15.64 -5.68
CA CYS A 39 0.82 -16.90 -6.39
C CYS A 39 1.82 -16.71 -7.56
N GLY A 40 1.68 -15.63 -8.34
CA GLY A 40 2.60 -15.29 -9.42
C GLY A 40 4.02 -15.03 -8.95
N GLU A 41 4.18 -14.34 -7.82
CA GLU A 41 5.49 -14.09 -7.20
C GLU A 41 6.20 -15.38 -6.80
N ILE A 42 5.48 -16.36 -6.23
CA ILE A 42 6.06 -17.67 -5.87
C ILE A 42 6.59 -18.40 -7.13
N VAL A 43 5.81 -18.40 -8.21
CA VAL A 43 6.22 -19.03 -9.48
C VAL A 43 7.45 -18.32 -10.06
N LEU A 44 7.46 -16.98 -10.01
CA LEU A 44 8.58 -16.18 -10.49
C LEU A 44 9.84 -16.45 -9.67
N LEU A 45 9.73 -16.54 -8.35
CA LEU A 45 10.86 -16.87 -7.48
C LEU A 45 11.40 -18.27 -7.72
N ALA A 46 10.53 -19.26 -7.97
CA ALA A 46 10.98 -20.60 -8.35
C ALA A 46 11.76 -20.57 -9.67
N ALA A 47 11.34 -19.77 -10.65
CA ALA A 47 12.08 -19.58 -11.89
C ALA A 47 13.44 -18.89 -11.65
N ILE A 48 13.48 -17.87 -10.79
CA ILE A 48 14.72 -17.19 -10.38
C ILE A 48 15.70 -18.17 -9.74
N VAL A 49 15.25 -19.02 -8.82
CA VAL A 49 16.09 -20.07 -8.22
C VAL A 49 16.71 -20.96 -9.30
N GLY A 50 15.93 -21.38 -10.29
CA GLY A 50 16.44 -22.17 -11.43
C GLY A 50 17.51 -21.44 -12.23
N VAL A 51 17.33 -20.15 -12.51
CA VAL A 51 18.32 -19.31 -13.20
C VAL A 51 19.61 -19.18 -12.37
N LEU A 52 19.49 -18.97 -11.05
CA LEU A 52 20.64 -18.83 -10.16
C LEU A 52 21.47 -20.11 -10.04
N TYR A 53 20.83 -21.29 -10.02
CA TYR A 53 21.54 -22.57 -10.11
C TYR A 53 22.26 -22.74 -11.45
N GLY A 54 21.67 -22.25 -12.55
CA GLY A 54 22.29 -22.30 -13.87
C GLY A 54 23.52 -21.39 -14.04
N VAL A 55 23.59 -20.28 -13.29
CA VAL A 55 24.72 -19.33 -13.31
C VAL A 55 25.83 -19.75 -12.33
N ASP A 56 25.59 -20.77 -11.50
CA ASP A 56 26.50 -21.22 -10.44
C ASP A 56 27.01 -20.07 -9.57
N VAL A 57 26.06 -19.29 -9.05
CA VAL A 57 26.34 -18.07 -8.26
C VAL A 57 27.18 -18.31 -7.00
N ARG A 58 27.36 -19.57 -6.59
CA ARG A 58 28.18 -19.95 -5.42
C ARG A 58 29.65 -20.18 -5.75
N ALA A 59 30.01 -20.24 -7.04
CA ALA A 59 31.37 -20.54 -7.47
C ALA A 59 32.37 -19.41 -7.21
N SER A 60 31.93 -18.15 -7.28
CA SER A 60 32.78 -16.97 -7.09
C SER A 60 31.95 -15.72 -6.86
N GLN A 61 32.54 -14.71 -6.21
CA GLN A 61 31.93 -13.38 -6.05
C GLN A 61 31.57 -12.74 -7.40
N ALA A 62 32.40 -12.91 -8.44
CA ALA A 62 32.09 -12.41 -9.78
C ALA A 62 30.88 -13.14 -10.41
N ALA A 63 30.71 -14.43 -10.13
CA ALA A 63 29.54 -15.19 -10.59
C ALA A 63 28.27 -14.78 -9.82
N ASN A 64 28.41 -14.42 -8.54
CA ASN A 64 27.33 -13.89 -7.71
C ASN A 64 26.83 -12.53 -8.22
N ASP A 65 27.74 -11.59 -8.51
CA ASP A 65 27.41 -10.26 -9.04
C ASP A 65 26.78 -10.34 -10.45
N TYR A 66 27.29 -11.26 -11.28
CA TYR A 66 26.69 -11.54 -12.57
C TYR A 66 25.28 -12.16 -12.42
N GLY A 67 25.10 -13.07 -11.46
CA GLY A 67 23.80 -13.65 -11.11
C GLY A 67 22.77 -12.60 -10.71
N LEU A 68 23.16 -11.60 -9.91
CA LEU A 68 22.30 -10.44 -9.57
C LEU A 68 21.88 -9.67 -10.82
N SER A 69 22.81 -9.41 -11.74
CA SER A 69 22.53 -8.66 -12.97
C SER A 69 21.55 -9.42 -13.88
N VAL A 70 21.74 -10.74 -14.02
CA VAL A 70 20.84 -11.63 -14.78
C VAL A 70 19.44 -11.65 -14.16
N LEU A 71 19.36 -11.72 -12.82
CA LEU A 71 18.10 -11.69 -12.09
C LEU A 71 17.33 -10.39 -12.35
N ILE A 72 18.00 -9.24 -12.24
CA ILE A 72 17.39 -7.93 -12.51
C ILE A 72 16.85 -7.86 -13.95
N ALA A 73 17.64 -8.30 -14.93
CA ALA A 73 17.22 -8.31 -16.33
C ALA A 73 15.99 -9.21 -16.56
N PHE A 74 16.00 -10.41 -15.96
CA PHE A 74 14.89 -11.36 -16.07
C PHE A 74 13.60 -10.81 -15.45
N VAL A 75 13.66 -10.33 -14.20
CA VAL A 75 12.50 -9.79 -13.48
C VAL A 75 11.94 -8.55 -14.20
N THR A 76 12.81 -7.66 -14.68
CA THR A 76 12.39 -6.49 -15.46
C THR A 76 11.71 -6.90 -16.76
N GLY A 77 12.24 -7.92 -17.46
CA GLY A 77 11.64 -8.46 -18.67
C GLY A 77 10.25 -9.05 -18.45
N VAL A 78 10.08 -9.85 -17.39
CA VAL A 78 8.78 -10.41 -17.01
C VAL A 78 7.80 -9.30 -16.63
N TRP A 79 8.24 -8.31 -15.86
CA TRP A 79 7.41 -7.18 -15.48
C TRP A 79 6.92 -6.39 -16.71
N LEU A 80 7.80 -6.12 -17.68
CA LEU A 80 7.43 -5.47 -18.94
C LEU A 80 6.42 -6.33 -19.73
N ALA A 81 6.67 -7.62 -19.87
CA ALA A 81 5.78 -8.53 -20.59
C ALA A 81 4.36 -8.58 -19.98
N LEU A 82 4.26 -8.52 -18.65
CA LEU A 82 2.97 -8.54 -17.94
C LEU A 82 2.28 -7.16 -17.86
N SER A 83 3.04 -6.07 -17.79
CA SER A 83 2.51 -4.71 -17.65
C SER A 83 2.13 -4.05 -18.98
N ILE A 84 2.88 -4.31 -20.06
CA ILE A 84 2.63 -3.69 -21.37
C ILE A 84 1.22 -3.98 -21.90
N PRO A 85 0.70 -5.22 -21.85
CA PRO A 85 -0.67 -5.51 -22.30
C PRO A 85 -1.74 -4.69 -21.58
N TRP A 86 -1.51 -4.34 -20.30
CA TRP A 86 -2.43 -3.52 -19.53
C TRP A 86 -2.64 -2.15 -20.20
N PHE A 87 -1.57 -1.50 -20.67
CA PHE A 87 -1.66 -0.18 -21.33
C PHE A 87 -2.48 -0.19 -22.63
N PHE A 88 -2.58 -1.34 -23.33
CA PHE A 88 -3.31 -1.45 -24.58
C PHE A 88 -4.74 -2.00 -24.41
N ILE A 89 -5.00 -2.78 -23.37
CA ILE A 89 -6.30 -3.45 -23.14
C ILE A 89 -7.19 -2.64 -22.18
N GLU A 90 -6.62 -1.74 -21.38
CA GLU A 90 -7.37 -0.92 -20.41
C GLU A 90 -8.48 -0.11 -21.09
N LYS A 91 -9.73 -0.42 -20.75
CA LYS A 91 -10.89 0.34 -21.25
C LYS A 91 -10.89 1.73 -20.60
N ARG A 92 -10.95 2.79 -21.42
CA ARG A 92 -11.07 4.18 -20.93
C ARG A 92 -12.25 4.32 -19.98
N ARG A 93 -11.95 4.64 -18.72
CA ARG A 93 -12.93 5.14 -17.75
C ARG A 93 -12.83 6.67 -17.75
N PRO A 94 -13.88 7.42 -18.14
CA PRO A 94 -13.85 8.87 -18.02
C PRO A 94 -13.68 9.23 -16.53
N GLY A 95 -12.57 9.92 -16.21
CA GLY A 95 -12.30 10.41 -14.87
C GLY A 95 -13.29 11.51 -14.46
N GLN A 96 -13.26 11.91 -13.18
CA GLN A 96 -14.07 13.04 -12.71
C GLN A 96 -13.83 14.28 -13.58
N SER A 97 -14.91 14.98 -13.93
CA SER A 97 -14.84 16.21 -14.72
C SER A 97 -13.95 17.24 -14.03
N LEU A 98 -12.98 17.79 -14.77
CA LEU A 98 -12.06 18.81 -14.26
C LEU A 98 -12.85 20.03 -13.78
N PRO A 99 -12.52 20.61 -12.62
CA PRO A 99 -13.10 21.88 -12.21
C PRO A 99 -12.87 22.95 -13.29
N PRO A 100 -13.82 23.86 -13.53
CA PRO A 100 -13.70 24.88 -14.57
C PRO A 100 -12.37 25.65 -14.46
N GLY A 101 -11.58 25.65 -15.54
CA GLY A 101 -10.32 26.40 -15.63
C GLY A 101 -9.08 25.75 -15.00
N LYS A 102 -9.11 24.48 -14.57
CA LYS A 102 -7.92 23.78 -14.05
C LYS A 102 -7.38 22.72 -15.03
N ASN A 103 -6.06 22.75 -15.25
CA ASN A 103 -5.34 21.72 -16.01
C ASN A 103 -5.19 20.42 -15.22
N ILE A 104 -5.16 19.27 -15.89
CA ILE A 104 -5.06 17.91 -15.30
C ILE A 104 -3.94 17.81 -14.26
N VAL A 105 -2.76 18.35 -14.58
CA VAL A 105 -1.59 18.35 -13.68
C VAL A 105 -1.85 19.19 -12.43
N MET A 106 -2.42 20.39 -12.60
CA MET A 106 -2.72 21.31 -11.50
C MET A 106 -3.83 20.75 -10.58
N VAL A 107 -4.76 19.97 -11.13
CA VAL A 107 -5.85 19.35 -10.37
C VAL A 107 -5.31 18.33 -9.38
N GLY A 108 -4.31 17.53 -9.74
CA GLY A 108 -3.69 16.57 -8.81
C GLY A 108 -3.11 17.26 -7.58
N PHE A 109 -2.29 18.30 -7.78
CA PHE A 109 -1.70 19.08 -6.69
C PHE A 109 -2.77 19.83 -5.86
N TRP A 110 -3.78 20.40 -6.52
CA TRP A 110 -4.85 21.10 -5.84
C TRP A 110 -5.73 20.17 -5.01
N GLN A 111 -6.05 18.97 -5.52
CA GLN A 111 -6.78 17.95 -4.78
C GLN A 111 -5.98 17.47 -3.57
N LEU A 112 -4.68 17.22 -3.74
CA LEU A 112 -3.79 16.85 -2.65
C LEU A 112 -3.74 17.94 -1.58
N TRP A 113 -3.54 19.20 -1.99
CA TRP A 113 -3.51 20.35 -1.07
C TRP A 113 -4.83 20.52 -0.33
N ASN A 114 -5.95 20.42 -1.04
CA ASN A 114 -7.27 20.49 -0.42
C ASN A 114 -7.50 19.35 0.56
N ALA A 115 -7.17 18.10 0.19
CA ALA A 115 -7.29 16.95 1.06
C ALA A 115 -6.44 17.11 2.33
N ILE A 116 -5.18 17.57 2.20
CA ILE A 116 -4.32 17.91 3.33
C ILE A 116 -5.01 18.96 4.21
N SER A 117 -5.46 20.08 3.63
CA SER A 117 -6.12 21.17 4.38
C SER A 117 -7.41 20.72 5.10
N GLN A 118 -8.13 19.75 4.54
CA GLN A 118 -9.33 19.18 5.15
C GLN A 118 -9.00 18.19 6.26
N ILE A 119 -7.93 17.39 6.12
CA ILE A 119 -7.44 16.49 7.15
C ILE A 119 -7.11 17.23 8.44
N TRP A 120 -6.59 18.47 8.37
CA TRP A 120 -6.34 19.31 9.56
C TRP A 120 -7.61 19.66 10.36
N ARG A 121 -8.81 19.52 9.77
CA ARG A 121 -10.09 19.71 10.47
C ARG A 121 -10.53 18.47 11.25
N LEU A 122 -9.97 17.30 10.94
CA LEU A 122 -10.29 16.01 11.55
C LEU A 122 -9.13 15.59 12.46
N LYS A 123 -9.08 16.18 13.66
CA LYS A 123 -7.94 16.04 14.59
C LYS A 123 -7.69 14.57 14.96
N GLN A 124 -8.74 13.80 15.19
CA GLN A 124 -8.60 12.38 15.53
C GLN A 124 -8.14 11.54 14.35
N SER A 125 -8.63 11.84 13.15
CA SER A 125 -8.17 11.16 11.92
C SER A 125 -6.71 11.49 11.60
N LEU A 126 -6.25 12.71 11.91
CA LEU A 126 -4.84 13.09 11.76
C LEU A 126 -3.93 12.35 12.75
N ILE A 127 -4.33 12.22 14.02
CA ILE A 127 -3.59 11.45 15.04
C ILE A 127 -3.47 9.99 14.60
N TYR A 128 -4.57 9.40 14.13
CA TYR A 128 -4.57 8.06 13.56
C TYR A 128 -3.59 7.94 12.40
N LEU A 129 -3.65 8.87 11.44
CA LEU A 129 -2.79 8.86 10.27
C LEU A 129 -1.30 8.96 10.62
N ILE A 130 -0.95 9.83 11.57
CA ILE A 130 0.43 10.02 12.04
C ILE A 130 0.93 8.77 12.77
N GLY A 131 0.18 8.26 13.75
CA GLY A 131 0.58 7.05 14.46
C GLY A 131 0.68 5.86 13.51
N TYR A 132 -0.31 5.70 12.64
CA TYR A 132 -0.28 4.64 11.63
C TYR A 132 0.90 4.77 10.67
N PHE A 133 1.23 5.97 10.20
CA PHE A 133 2.42 6.23 9.39
C PHE A 133 3.70 5.81 10.11
N LEU A 134 3.88 6.23 11.36
CA LEU A 134 5.08 5.89 12.15
C LEU A 134 5.20 4.39 12.42
N LEU A 135 4.07 3.72 12.66
CA LEU A 135 4.02 2.28 12.93
C LEU A 135 4.28 1.46 11.65
N GLY A 136 3.66 1.85 10.54
CA GLY A 136 3.89 1.21 9.24
C GLY A 136 5.33 1.41 8.77
N ASP A 137 5.88 2.60 8.97
CA ASP A 137 7.26 2.90 8.61
C ASP A 137 8.26 2.09 9.43
N SER A 138 8.09 2.02 10.76
CA SER A 138 9.01 1.27 11.61
C SER A 138 9.04 -0.21 11.25
N LEU A 139 7.90 -0.82 10.93
CA LEU A 139 7.80 -2.22 10.51
C LEU A 139 8.47 -2.48 9.16
N ASN A 140 8.13 -1.69 8.12
CA ASN A 140 8.72 -1.85 6.79
C ASN A 140 10.24 -1.64 6.80
N THR A 141 10.69 -0.67 7.59
CA THR A 141 12.11 -0.36 7.76
C THR A 141 12.83 -1.48 8.50
N THR A 142 12.21 -2.06 9.53
CA THR A 142 12.80 -3.20 10.24
C THR A 142 13.05 -4.36 9.29
N VAL A 143 12.08 -4.70 8.42
CA VAL A 143 12.26 -5.74 7.40
C VAL A 143 13.41 -5.40 6.45
N THR A 144 13.49 -4.14 6.01
CA THR A 144 14.55 -3.70 5.09
C THR A 144 15.93 -3.72 5.74
N VAL A 145 16.06 -3.23 6.98
CA VAL A 145 17.31 -3.24 7.75
C VAL A 145 17.76 -4.66 8.05
N ILE A 146 16.84 -5.58 8.39
CA ILE A 146 17.14 -7.01 8.54
C ILE A 146 17.73 -7.54 7.23
N ALA A 147 17.09 -7.26 6.08
CA ALA A 147 17.58 -7.73 4.79
C ALA A 147 18.95 -7.15 4.44
N THR A 148 19.19 -5.86 4.68
CA THR A 148 20.50 -5.22 4.42
C THR A 148 21.59 -5.77 5.31
N LEU A 149 21.36 -5.84 6.63
CA LEU A 149 22.34 -6.36 7.58
C LEU A 149 22.60 -7.85 7.40
N GLN A 150 21.58 -8.62 6.99
CA GLN A 150 21.76 -10.01 6.60
C GLN A 150 22.75 -10.12 5.45
N ASN A 151 22.67 -9.27 4.42
CA ASN A 151 23.63 -9.28 3.30
C ASN A 151 25.04 -8.78 3.70
N GLU A 152 25.15 -7.83 4.64
CA GLU A 152 26.45 -7.27 5.04
C GLU A 152 27.22 -8.14 6.04
N ILE A 153 26.55 -8.76 7.02
CA ILE A 153 27.19 -9.50 8.12
C ILE A 153 27.46 -10.95 7.74
N VAL A 154 26.60 -11.51 6.90
CA VAL A 154 26.74 -12.86 6.37
C VAL A 154 26.75 -12.65 4.86
N GLU A 155 27.89 -12.83 4.20
CA GLU A 155 27.99 -12.76 2.73
C GLU A 155 27.10 -13.85 2.11
N TYR A 156 25.79 -13.65 2.12
CA TYR A 156 24.82 -14.61 1.63
C TYR A 156 24.93 -14.62 0.11
N ASP A 157 25.07 -15.83 -0.43
CA ASP A 157 24.85 -16.01 -1.86
C ASP A 157 23.41 -15.61 -2.23
N VAL A 158 23.23 -15.19 -3.48
CA VAL A 158 21.91 -14.73 -4.00
C VAL A 158 20.83 -15.81 -3.87
N LEU A 159 21.22 -17.08 -3.82
CA LEU A 159 20.34 -18.23 -3.57
C LEU A 159 19.69 -18.16 -2.17
N THR A 160 20.49 -17.90 -1.13
CA THR A 160 20.00 -17.79 0.25
C THR A 160 19.08 -16.59 0.42
N LEU A 161 19.43 -15.46 -0.19
CA LEU A 161 18.58 -14.27 -0.22
C LEU A 161 17.21 -14.58 -0.88
N THR A 162 17.23 -15.32 -1.99
CA THR A 162 16.01 -15.73 -2.70
C THR A 162 15.14 -16.67 -1.85
N TYR A 163 15.74 -17.59 -1.08
CA TYR A 163 15.00 -18.45 -0.17
C TYR A 163 14.33 -17.68 0.98
N VAL A 164 15.03 -16.72 1.60
CA VAL A 164 14.45 -15.88 2.66
C VAL A 164 13.28 -15.06 2.11
N LEU A 165 13.40 -14.52 0.90
CA LEU A 165 12.33 -13.78 0.24
C LEU A 165 11.09 -14.65 -0.03
N LEU A 166 11.29 -15.90 -0.45
CA LEU A 166 10.22 -16.87 -0.68
C LEU A 166 9.44 -17.15 0.60
N VAL A 167 10.14 -17.36 1.73
CA VAL A 167 9.49 -17.53 3.04
C VAL A 167 8.71 -16.28 3.45
N GLY A 168 9.27 -15.09 3.24
CA GLY A 168 8.62 -13.81 3.53
C GLY A 168 7.30 -13.61 2.75
N ILE A 169 7.32 -13.89 1.44
CA ILE A 169 6.14 -13.79 0.57
C ILE A 169 5.10 -14.86 0.91
N ALA A 170 5.53 -16.08 1.24
CA ALA A 170 4.62 -17.12 1.70
C ALA A 170 3.90 -16.72 3.00
N ALA A 171 4.64 -16.17 3.98
CA ALA A 171 4.06 -15.64 5.22
C ALA A 171 3.09 -14.47 4.94
N GLN A 172 3.42 -13.58 4.00
CA GLN A 172 2.53 -12.51 3.56
C GLN A 172 1.23 -13.06 2.95
N ALA A 173 1.33 -14.04 2.05
CA ALA A 173 0.16 -14.66 1.41
C ALA A 173 -0.77 -15.32 2.44
N ILE A 174 -0.21 -16.00 3.44
CA ILE A 174 -0.96 -16.58 4.57
C ILE A 174 -1.62 -15.47 5.39
N GLY A 175 -0.91 -14.39 5.71
CA GLY A 175 -1.47 -13.26 6.45
C GLY A 175 -2.66 -12.61 5.73
N ILE A 176 -2.55 -12.42 4.41
CA ILE A 176 -3.65 -11.91 3.57
C ILE A 176 -4.83 -12.89 3.58
N TRP A 177 -4.58 -14.19 3.44
CA TRP A 177 -5.64 -15.21 3.48
C TRP A 177 -6.38 -15.23 4.82
N ILE A 178 -5.66 -15.16 5.94
CA ILE A 178 -6.24 -15.10 7.29
C ILE A 178 -7.06 -13.81 7.48
N MET A 179 -6.55 -12.67 7.01
CA MET A 179 -7.29 -11.39 7.04
C MET A 179 -8.61 -11.47 6.25
N ILE A 180 -8.61 -12.20 5.12
CA ILE A 180 -9.79 -12.44 4.29
C ILE A 180 -10.74 -13.46 4.95
N SER A 181 -10.24 -14.42 5.73
CA SER A 181 -11.07 -15.50 6.31
C SER A 181 -11.64 -15.19 7.71
N GLU A 182 -10.91 -14.44 8.55
CA GLU A 182 -11.28 -14.28 9.97
C GLU A 182 -11.62 -12.84 10.40
N VAL A 183 -11.11 -11.82 9.71
CA VAL A 183 -11.10 -10.44 10.23
C VAL A 183 -12.01 -9.48 9.46
N THR A 184 -12.75 -9.93 8.44
CA THR A 184 -13.45 -9.03 7.51
C THR A 184 -14.96 -8.87 7.71
N PRO A 185 -15.43 -7.77 8.36
CA PRO A 185 -16.77 -7.25 8.17
C PRO A 185 -16.85 -6.43 6.86
N ARG A 186 -17.72 -6.90 5.98
CA ARG A 186 -17.85 -6.52 4.57
C ARG A 186 -18.16 -5.03 4.34
N GLY A 187 -17.31 -4.35 3.54
CA GLY A 187 -17.71 -3.18 2.75
C GLY A 187 -16.85 -1.91 2.79
N LYS A 188 -15.73 -1.86 3.55
CA LYS A 188 -14.81 -0.70 3.54
C LYS A 188 -13.32 -1.05 3.49
N GLU A 189 -12.98 -2.33 3.39
CA GLU A 189 -11.62 -2.88 3.47
C GLU A 189 -10.68 -2.28 2.42
N PHE A 190 -11.16 -2.11 1.19
CA PHE A 190 -10.37 -1.55 0.09
C PHE A 190 -9.87 -0.12 0.41
N LEU A 191 -10.66 0.68 1.12
CA LEU A 191 -10.31 2.06 1.41
C LEU A 191 -9.22 2.11 2.48
N PHE A 192 -9.32 1.26 3.50
CA PHE A 192 -8.25 1.09 4.50
C PHE A 192 -7.00 0.47 3.88
N PHE A 193 -7.14 -0.57 3.07
CA PHE A 193 -6.02 -1.26 2.42
C PHE A 193 -5.28 -0.36 1.41
N SER A 194 -6.00 0.40 0.57
CA SER A 194 -5.38 1.35 -0.37
C SER A 194 -4.66 2.48 0.36
N LEU A 195 -5.26 2.99 1.45
CA LEU A 195 -4.61 3.96 2.33
C LEU A 195 -3.34 3.37 2.96
N PHE A 196 -3.39 2.14 3.47
CA PHE A 196 -2.26 1.41 4.04
C PHE A 196 -1.13 1.16 3.02
N SER A 197 -1.49 0.76 1.79
CA SER A 197 -0.52 0.56 0.70
C SER A 197 0.15 1.87 0.28
N ILE A 198 -0.59 2.97 0.18
CA ILE A 198 -0.04 4.28 -0.19
C ILE A 198 0.90 4.78 0.91
N ILE A 199 0.46 4.71 2.18
CA ILE A 199 1.27 5.14 3.32
C ILE A 199 2.55 4.30 3.43
N GLY A 200 2.44 2.97 3.35
CA GLY A 200 3.59 2.07 3.45
C GLY A 200 4.60 2.24 2.31
N LYS A 201 4.15 2.48 1.08
CA LYS A 201 5.04 2.76 -0.07
C LYS A 201 5.64 4.16 -0.04
N THR A 202 4.98 5.12 0.59
CA THR A 202 5.51 6.49 0.74
C THR A 202 6.51 6.57 1.89
N SER A 203 6.41 5.70 2.89
CA SER A 203 7.34 5.69 4.01
C SER A 203 8.63 4.90 3.72
N SER A 204 8.56 3.92 2.81
CA SER A 204 9.61 2.91 2.58
C SER A 204 11.02 3.41 2.22
N PHE A 205 11.20 4.69 1.87
CA PHE A 205 12.52 5.27 1.61
C PHE A 205 13.11 6.03 2.82
N ILE A 206 12.28 6.52 3.75
CA ILE A 206 12.76 7.34 4.89
C ILE A 206 13.52 6.45 5.87
N GLY A 207 12.92 5.32 6.21
CA GLY A 207 13.47 4.38 7.16
C GLY A 207 14.89 3.89 6.85
N PRO A 208 15.17 3.37 5.64
CA PRO A 208 16.51 2.93 5.27
C PRO A 208 17.53 4.07 5.33
N LEU A 209 17.19 5.27 4.86
CA LEU A 209 18.08 6.43 4.91
C LEU A 209 18.45 6.82 6.36
N VAL A 210 17.46 6.85 7.26
CA VAL A 210 17.68 7.16 8.67
C VAL A 210 18.48 6.03 9.35
N SER A 211 18.17 4.78 9.03
CA SER A 211 18.85 3.61 9.60
C SER A 211 20.32 3.55 9.16
N SER A 212 20.62 3.77 7.88
CA SER A 212 21.99 3.87 7.37
C SER A 212 22.76 5.00 8.05
N ALA A 213 22.17 6.19 8.20
CA ALA A 213 22.81 7.30 8.90
C ALA A 213 23.10 7.00 10.39
N ILE A 214 22.26 6.20 11.05
CA ILE A 214 22.48 5.75 12.43
C ILE A 214 23.65 4.76 12.47
N ILE A 215 23.72 3.81 11.53
CA ILE A 215 24.84 2.85 11.42
C ILE A 215 26.16 3.60 11.23
N ASP A 216 26.21 4.51 10.24
CA ASP A 216 27.41 5.28 9.89
C ASP A 216 27.98 6.08 11.07
N ARG A 217 27.11 6.54 11.98
CA ARG A 217 27.51 7.34 13.15
C ARG A 217 27.80 6.49 14.39
N SER A 218 27.13 5.35 14.54
CA SER A 218 27.21 4.52 15.74
C SER A 218 28.27 3.42 15.67
N ASP A 219 28.80 3.12 14.47
CA ASP A 219 29.70 1.99 14.20
C ASP A 219 29.14 0.65 14.73
N ASN A 220 27.81 0.56 14.82
CA ASN A 220 27.11 -0.59 15.39
C ASN A 220 25.89 -0.91 14.54
N ASN A 221 25.95 -2.06 13.87
CA ASN A 221 24.91 -2.55 12.99
C ASN A 221 23.60 -2.85 13.72
N SER A 222 23.63 -3.05 15.03
CA SER A 222 22.41 -3.28 15.82
C SER A 222 21.68 -1.99 16.21
N SER A 223 22.32 -0.82 16.06
CA SER A 223 21.78 0.46 16.53
C SER A 223 20.43 0.87 15.91
N PRO A 224 20.14 0.60 14.61
CA PRO A 224 18.83 0.92 14.05
C PRO A 224 17.68 0.13 14.68
N PHE A 225 17.93 -1.11 15.14
CA PHE A 225 16.88 -1.92 15.77
C PHE A 225 16.35 -1.28 17.05
N TYR A 226 17.23 -0.68 17.86
CA TYR A 226 16.80 0.02 19.07
C TYR A 226 15.99 1.28 18.73
N PHE A 227 16.37 2.02 17.70
CA PHE A 227 15.62 3.17 17.20
C PHE A 227 14.23 2.74 16.69
N LEU A 228 14.16 1.72 15.84
CA LEU A 228 12.91 1.24 15.25
C LEU A 228 11.98 0.63 16.30
N PHE A 229 12.54 -0.08 17.29
CA PHE A 229 11.79 -0.59 18.42
C PHE A 229 11.20 0.55 19.28
N ALA A 230 12.01 1.56 19.60
CA ALA A 230 11.54 2.75 20.31
C ALA A 230 10.46 3.51 19.52
N LEU A 231 10.64 3.64 18.21
CA LEU A 231 9.67 4.27 17.31
C LEU A 231 8.35 3.51 17.27
N THR A 232 8.40 2.18 17.25
CA THR A 232 7.21 1.30 17.29
C THR A 232 6.47 1.44 18.61
N LEU A 233 7.18 1.45 19.74
CA LEU A 233 6.59 1.65 21.06
C LEU A 233 5.98 3.05 21.20
N ALA A 234 6.70 4.09 20.75
CA ALA A 234 6.22 5.46 20.79
C ALA A 234 4.97 5.65 19.93
N SER A 235 4.95 5.03 18.74
CA SER A 235 3.79 5.06 17.85
C SER A 235 2.59 4.30 18.43
N GLY A 236 2.82 3.10 18.96
CA GLY A 236 1.80 2.32 19.66
C GLY A 236 1.23 3.08 20.86
N ALA A 237 2.08 3.71 21.66
CA ALA A 237 1.65 4.54 22.78
C ALA A 237 0.85 5.78 22.32
N LEU A 238 1.26 6.44 21.23
CA LEU A 238 0.53 7.57 20.66
C LEU A 238 -0.87 7.14 20.20
N LEU A 239 -0.99 5.99 19.54
CA LEU A 239 -2.29 5.47 19.12
C LEU A 239 -3.14 5.08 20.34
N VAL A 240 -2.59 4.40 21.34
CA VAL A 240 -3.37 3.98 22.52
C VAL A 240 -3.81 5.16 23.39
N THR A 241 -2.98 6.21 23.51
CA THR A 241 -3.25 7.32 24.44
C THR A 241 -3.98 8.49 23.81
N CYS A 242 -3.75 8.76 22.52
CA CYS A 242 -4.26 9.96 21.85
C CYS A 242 -5.39 9.69 20.86
N LEU A 243 -5.60 8.42 20.45
CA LEU A 243 -6.68 8.06 19.53
C LEU A 243 -7.95 7.69 20.31
N ASP A 244 -8.98 8.51 20.14
CA ASP A 244 -10.33 8.20 20.60
C ASP A 244 -11.18 7.80 19.38
N LEU A 245 -11.54 6.51 19.32
CA LEU A 245 -12.31 5.94 18.22
C LEU A 245 -13.74 6.48 18.17
N GLU A 246 -14.34 6.78 19.32
CA GLU A 246 -15.71 7.28 19.41
C GLU A 246 -15.76 8.72 18.93
N LYS A 247 -14.82 9.54 19.39
CA LYS A 247 -14.67 10.93 18.92
C LYS A 247 -14.34 11.01 17.43
N SER A 248 -13.53 10.08 16.91
CA SER A 248 -13.22 10.01 15.48
C SER A 248 -14.48 9.77 14.62
N ARG A 249 -15.37 8.87 15.06
CA ARG A 249 -16.64 8.61 14.37
C ARG A 249 -17.54 9.84 14.33
N LEU A 250 -17.68 10.52 15.47
CA LEU A 250 -18.47 11.76 15.57
C LEU A 250 -17.90 12.89 14.71
N GLU A 251 -16.58 13.07 14.67
CA GLU A 251 -15.92 14.06 13.79
C GLU A 251 -16.18 13.75 12.31
N GLN A 252 -16.18 12.47 11.92
CA GLN A 252 -16.45 12.03 10.54
C GLN A 252 -17.91 12.20 10.14
N GLU A 253 -18.86 11.81 11.00
CA GLU A 253 -20.30 12.00 10.77
C GLU A 253 -20.62 13.49 10.61
N ALA A 254 -20.12 14.33 11.51
CA ALA A 254 -20.31 15.78 11.43
C ALA A 254 -19.69 16.40 10.16
N PHE A 255 -18.59 15.84 9.66
CA PHE A 255 -17.98 16.26 8.40
C PHE A 255 -18.84 15.86 7.19
N LEU A 256 -19.33 14.62 7.15
CA LEU A 256 -20.19 14.10 6.07
C LEU A 256 -21.50 14.88 5.98
N GLU A 257 -22.15 15.16 7.12
CA GLU A 257 -23.37 15.98 7.15
C GLU A 257 -23.13 17.40 6.59
N ARG A 258 -21.98 18.01 6.90
CA ARG A 258 -21.64 19.34 6.37
C ARG A 258 -21.42 19.31 4.87
N GLU A 259 -20.80 18.25 4.35
CA GLU A 259 -20.58 18.10 2.92
C GLU A 259 -21.90 17.86 2.16
N GLN A 260 -22.79 17.00 2.71
CA GLN A 260 -24.13 16.76 2.15
C GLN A 260 -24.96 18.05 2.10
N ARG A 261 -25.03 18.80 3.20
CA ARG A 261 -25.75 20.10 3.24
C ARG A 261 -25.17 21.11 2.25
N MET A 262 -23.86 21.11 2.03
CA MET A 262 -23.23 21.98 1.04
C MET A 262 -23.60 21.56 -0.39
N ARG A 263 -23.64 20.25 -0.68
CA ARG A 263 -24.05 19.72 -1.99
C ARG A 263 -25.53 20.00 -2.27
N GLU A 264 -26.42 19.88 -1.29
CA GLU A 264 -27.84 20.22 -1.42
C GLU A 264 -28.01 21.70 -1.76
N ARG A 265 -27.38 22.60 -1.00
CA ARG A 265 -27.39 24.05 -1.29
C ARG A 265 -26.85 24.40 -2.67
N LEU A 266 -25.85 23.67 -3.16
CA LEU A 266 -25.30 23.86 -4.50
C LEU A 266 -26.27 23.36 -5.58
N LYS A 267 -26.96 22.24 -5.36
CA LYS A 267 -28.01 21.76 -6.27
C LYS A 267 -29.16 22.76 -6.36
N ASP A 268 -29.61 23.29 -5.23
CA ASP A 268 -30.69 24.29 -5.20
C ASP A 268 -30.31 25.55 -6.00
N LYS A 269 -29.07 26.03 -5.85
CA LYS A 269 -28.52 27.16 -6.61
C LYS A 269 -28.30 26.92 -8.11
N MET A 270 -28.21 25.67 -8.55
CA MET A 270 -28.11 25.32 -9.98
C MET A 270 -29.48 25.02 -10.60
N ALA A 271 -30.52 24.88 -9.77
CA ALA A 271 -31.90 24.65 -10.20
C ALA A 271 -32.69 25.96 -10.37
N GLU A 272 -32.23 27.06 -9.76
CA GLU A 272 -32.62 28.45 -10.06
C GLU A 272 -31.89 29.00 -11.29
#